data_AF-A0A6L9EHF9-F1
#
_entry.id   AF-A0A6L9EHF9-F1
#
_cell.length_a   1.000
_cell.length_b   1.000
_cell.length_c   1.000
_cell.angle_alpha   90.00
_cell.angle_beta   90.00
_cell.angle_gamma   90.00
#
_symmetry.space_group_name_H-M   'P 1'
#
loop_
_entity.id
_entity.type
_entity.pdbx_description
1 polymer ?
#
loop_
_entity_poly.entity_id
_entity_poly.type
_entity_poly.pdbx_seq_one_letter_code
_entity_poly.pdbx_strand_id
1 'polypeptide(L)'
;MKKIGIALFAFLLFSSHDMFLKLDDYVLPANTSASIRLFNGTFQKSENTIDRNRMLDVSLLGEDKRFVLDSTQWRESDNETILDFKTGAEGTWIAGVSTLARNIEMNAADFNKYLEHDGVLDMLEWRKNNNALDKDAVEKYSKHVKTIFQVGDKKTDDWKTALDYPIEFIPLSNPYEIHAGHEMQVKLLWQGKPLADQLVYVGLDEAQGHSHDTAEADGTEKPEEAHSHDTGSDAATSEQGHSHSHSADHEHSHSADHEHSDKADHKHTHDHDKNSEHKHSHEHGHEHDKDDAKKHSHKHGHDHGETSDHTHSHDQEAEPVEEEHSHEAVTQLRTDAAGVINVKLTSDGVWYLRTIHLVHSKEEGLTHESNWATLTFAVGQGDHSHAEGEDHHHEHDEEHSHEIPSYVYWIASLLVFGGLFLWFNRKAK
;
A
#
# COMPACT_ATOMS: atom_id res chain seq x y z
N MET A 1 -27.84 13.19 42.56
CA MET A 1 -28.31 12.49 41.34
C MET A 1 -27.12 12.43 40.40
N LYS A 2 -26.44 11.27 40.37
CA LYS A 2 -25.19 11.04 39.65
C LYS A 2 -25.47 9.97 38.58
N LYS A 3 -25.60 10.36 37.31
CA LYS A 3 -25.41 9.51 36.11
C LYS A 3 -25.21 10.41 34.89
N ILE A 4 -24.06 11.09 34.84
CA ILE A 4 -23.50 11.61 33.57
C ILE A 4 -22.04 11.19 33.62
N GLY A 5 -21.69 10.24 32.77
CA GLY A 5 -20.36 9.63 32.74
C GLY A 5 -20.48 8.26 32.11
N ILE A 6 -19.69 8.01 31.06
CA ILE A 6 -19.71 6.88 30.14
C ILE A 6 -20.63 7.10 28.92
N ALA A 7 -20.23 8.04 28.06
CA ALA A 7 -20.61 8.08 26.64
C ALA A 7 -19.49 8.74 25.82
N LEU A 8 -18.24 8.40 26.11
CA LEU A 8 -17.05 9.03 25.49
C LEU A 8 -15.91 8.01 25.28
N PHE A 9 -16.25 6.75 24.98
CA PHE A 9 -15.26 5.70 24.72
C PHE A 9 -15.65 4.72 23.60
N ALA A 10 -16.59 5.09 22.72
CA ALA A 10 -17.06 4.22 21.64
C ALA A 10 -16.71 4.73 20.23
N PHE A 11 -16.02 5.86 20.09
CA PHE A 11 -15.78 6.51 18.79
C PHE A 11 -14.32 6.44 18.31
N LEU A 12 -13.47 5.65 18.97
CA LEU A 12 -12.03 5.53 18.65
C LEU A 12 -11.66 4.14 18.11
N LEU A 13 -12.63 3.40 17.59
CA LEU A 13 -12.47 1.98 17.20
C LEU A 13 -12.44 1.72 15.68
N PHE A 14 -12.54 2.76 14.84
CA PHE A 14 -12.85 2.56 13.41
C PHE A 14 -11.78 3.01 12.41
N SER A 15 -10.50 3.11 12.79
CA SER A 15 -9.46 3.54 11.83
C SER A 15 -8.11 2.77 11.91
N SER A 16 -7.98 1.78 12.81
CA SER A 16 -6.71 1.04 13.01
C SER A 16 -6.72 -0.37 12.40
N HIS A 17 -7.06 -0.46 11.12
CA HIS A 17 -7.41 -1.73 10.50
C HIS A 17 -6.23 -2.46 9.87
N ASP A 18 -5.38 -1.78 9.10
CA ASP A 18 -4.22 -2.42 8.50
C ASP A 18 -3.00 -2.43 9.43
N MET A 19 -1.98 -3.21 9.04
CA MET A 19 -0.70 -3.26 9.74
C MET A 19 0.41 -3.32 8.70
N PHE A 20 1.48 -2.56 8.88
CA PHE A 20 2.58 -2.47 7.92
C PHE A 20 3.92 -2.47 8.64
N LEU A 21 4.92 -3.09 8.03
CA LEU A 21 6.33 -2.85 8.37
C LEU A 21 6.86 -1.79 7.41
N LYS A 22 7.43 -0.71 7.95
CA LYS A 22 8.00 0.39 7.19
C LYS A 22 9.42 0.69 7.67
N LEU A 23 10.30 1.04 6.74
CA LEU A 23 11.60 1.60 7.05
C LEU A 23 11.60 3.10 6.75
N ASP A 24 12.58 3.83 7.31
CA ASP A 24 12.89 5.20 6.85
C ASP A 24 13.60 5.16 5.50
N ASP A 25 14.48 4.17 5.31
CA ASP A 25 15.17 3.90 4.05
C ASP A 25 15.09 2.40 3.76
N TYR A 26 14.78 2.05 2.52
CA TYR A 26 14.68 0.68 2.05
C TYR A 26 15.98 0.17 1.41
N VAL A 27 17.01 1.01 1.33
CA VAL A 27 18.38 0.65 0.96
C VAL A 27 19.31 1.02 2.11
N LEU A 28 19.79 0.00 2.81
CA LEU A 28 20.58 0.18 4.03
C LEU A 28 22.05 -0.23 3.80
N PRO A 29 23.02 0.45 4.45
CA PRO A 29 24.38 -0.04 4.48
C PRO A 29 24.50 -1.36 5.25
N ALA A 30 25.49 -2.19 4.89
CA ALA A 30 25.79 -3.41 5.61
C ALA A 30 26.40 -3.12 7.00
N ASN A 31 26.10 -3.98 7.99
CA ASN A 31 26.65 -3.92 9.35
C ASN A 31 26.41 -2.60 10.11
N THR A 32 25.31 -1.89 9.83
CA THR A 32 24.92 -0.64 10.50
C THR A 32 23.65 -0.80 11.33
N SER A 33 23.43 0.11 12.28
CA SER A 33 22.18 0.15 13.02
C SER A 33 21.06 0.69 12.13
N ALA A 34 19.90 0.04 12.17
CA ALA A 34 18.71 0.40 11.43
C ALA A 34 17.46 0.16 12.29
N SER A 35 16.32 0.67 11.82
CA SER A 35 15.04 0.43 12.49
C SER A 35 13.94 0.09 11.50
N ILE A 36 13.01 -0.75 11.94
CA ILE A 36 11.77 -1.05 11.23
C ILE A 36 10.62 -0.61 12.13
N ARG A 37 9.69 0.17 11.58
CA ARG A 37 8.48 0.62 12.26
C ARG A 37 7.31 -0.29 11.92
N LEU A 38 6.64 -0.81 12.92
CA LEU A 38 5.39 -1.54 12.80
C LEU A 38 4.23 -0.56 13.02
N PHE A 39 3.58 -0.20 11.92
CA PHE A 39 2.40 0.66 11.90
C PHE A 39 1.14 -0.17 12.10
N ASN A 40 0.20 0.33 12.90
CA ASN A 40 -1.15 -0.21 13.01
C ASN A 40 -2.17 0.91 12.75
N GLY A 41 -2.79 0.90 11.58
CA GLY A 41 -3.45 2.08 11.02
C GLY A 41 -3.40 2.09 9.50
N THR A 42 -3.34 3.29 8.94
CA THR A 42 -3.12 3.49 7.50
C THR A 42 -1.63 3.37 7.17
N PHE A 43 -1.29 3.44 5.89
CA PHE A 43 0.10 3.43 5.47
C PHE A 43 0.86 4.70 5.91
N GLN A 44 0.15 5.81 6.12
CA GLN A 44 0.72 7.12 6.45
C GLN A 44 0.83 7.32 7.97
N LYS A 45 -0.04 6.67 8.75
CA LYS A 45 -0.16 6.96 10.18
C LYS A 45 -0.42 5.70 11.00
N SER A 46 0.40 5.51 12.02
CA SER A 46 0.13 4.56 13.09
C SER A 46 -0.80 5.18 14.14
N GLU A 47 -1.84 4.46 14.54
CA GLU A 47 -2.83 4.93 15.51
C GLU A 47 -2.56 4.40 16.92
N ASN A 48 -1.92 3.24 17.03
CA ASN A 48 -1.60 2.62 18.31
C ASN A 48 -0.43 1.63 18.19
N THR A 49 0.22 1.35 19.32
CA THR A 49 1.27 0.32 19.40
C THR A 49 0.68 -1.09 19.38
N ILE A 50 1.53 -2.07 19.08
CA ILE A 50 1.21 -3.49 19.13
C ILE A 50 1.93 -4.12 20.31
N ASP A 51 1.15 -4.66 21.25
CA ASP A 51 1.69 -5.36 22.41
C ASP A 51 2.60 -6.52 21.99
N ARG A 52 3.79 -6.64 22.60
CA ARG A 52 4.75 -7.72 22.28
C ARG A 52 4.17 -9.11 22.47
N ASN A 53 3.28 -9.29 23.44
CA ASN A 53 2.62 -10.57 23.70
C ASN A 53 1.71 -11.03 22.55
N ARG A 54 1.39 -10.13 21.60
CA ARG A 54 0.67 -10.47 20.39
C ARG A 54 1.54 -10.94 19.26
N MET A 55 2.83 -10.65 19.27
CA MET A 55 3.72 -11.07 18.20
C MET A 55 4.01 -12.56 18.38
N LEU A 56 3.32 -13.38 17.60
CA LEU A 56 3.52 -14.83 17.55
C LEU A 56 4.88 -15.16 16.92
N ASP A 57 5.27 -14.39 15.91
CA ASP A 57 6.59 -14.47 15.29
C ASP A 57 7.08 -13.08 14.89
N VAL A 58 8.39 -12.89 15.04
CA VAL A 58 9.14 -11.75 14.52
C VAL A 58 10.39 -12.31 13.87
N SER A 59 10.47 -12.14 12.56
CA SER A 59 11.52 -12.74 11.76
C SER A 59 12.25 -11.72 10.92
N LEU A 60 13.58 -11.87 10.88
CA LEU A 60 14.46 -11.25 9.92
C LEU A 60 15.09 -12.36 9.09
N LEU A 61 15.08 -12.26 7.77
CA LEU A 61 15.63 -13.28 6.87
C LEU A 61 16.60 -12.65 5.89
N GLY A 62 17.80 -13.20 5.86
CA GLY A 62 18.88 -12.85 4.94
C GLY A 62 20.04 -13.83 5.11
N GLU A 63 20.93 -13.90 4.11
CA GLU A 63 22.04 -14.87 4.10
C GLU A 63 21.55 -16.33 4.17
N ASP A 64 20.40 -16.62 3.54
CA ASP A 64 19.72 -17.92 3.59
C ASP A 64 19.36 -18.37 5.03
N LYS A 65 19.26 -17.43 5.97
CA LYS A 65 19.01 -17.68 7.39
C LYS A 65 17.88 -16.82 7.92
N ARG A 66 16.98 -17.46 8.66
CA ARG A 66 15.93 -16.80 9.43
C ARG A 66 16.41 -16.59 10.87
N PHE A 67 16.45 -15.34 11.29
CA PHE A 67 16.75 -14.91 12.64
C PHE A 67 15.44 -14.56 13.36
N VAL A 68 15.20 -15.20 14.49
CA VAL A 68 14.14 -14.78 15.41
C VAL A 68 14.70 -13.64 16.25
N LEU A 69 14.04 -12.48 16.22
CA LEU A 69 14.52 -11.28 16.90
C LEU A 69 14.10 -11.26 18.38
N ASP A 70 14.95 -10.70 19.23
CA ASP A 70 14.67 -10.61 20.66
C ASP A 70 13.60 -9.54 20.91
N SER A 71 12.64 -9.86 21.76
CA SER A 71 11.66 -8.93 22.31
C SER A 71 12.27 -7.64 22.89
N THR A 72 13.53 -7.64 23.36
CA THR A 72 14.20 -6.44 23.89
C THR A 72 14.61 -5.44 22.81
N GLN A 73 14.65 -5.86 21.54
CA GLN A 73 14.94 -5.00 20.39
C GLN A 73 13.76 -4.09 20.02
N TRP A 74 12.59 -4.34 20.61
CA TRP A 74 11.40 -3.55 20.38
C TRP A 74 11.24 -2.43 21.42
N ARG A 75 10.92 -1.24 20.93
CA ARG A 75 10.54 -0.07 21.72
C ARG A 75 9.23 0.52 21.21
N GLU A 76 8.63 1.37 22.04
CA GLU A 76 7.39 2.08 21.71
C GLU A 76 7.70 3.58 21.70
N SER A 77 7.25 4.28 20.67
CA SER A 77 7.38 5.74 20.52
C SER A 77 6.20 6.24 19.71
N ASP A 78 5.52 7.30 20.16
CA ASP A 78 4.53 8.03 19.35
C ASP A 78 3.49 7.15 18.62
N ASN A 79 2.90 6.18 19.33
CA ASN A 79 1.95 5.18 18.79
C ASN A 79 2.53 4.20 17.77
N GLU A 80 3.85 4.10 17.66
CA GLU A 80 4.56 3.16 16.82
C GLU A 80 5.29 2.12 17.65
N THR A 81 5.37 0.91 17.11
CA THR A 81 6.18 -0.18 17.67
C THR A 81 7.41 -0.32 16.78
N ILE A 82 8.59 -0.03 17.32
CA ILE A 82 9.82 0.12 16.55
C ILE A 82 10.77 -1.01 16.91
N LEU A 83 11.25 -1.72 15.91
CA LEU A 83 12.28 -2.74 16.00
C LEU A 83 13.63 -2.12 15.64
N ASP A 84 14.52 -2.05 16.63
CA ASP A 84 15.91 -1.65 16.41
C ASP A 84 16.77 -2.90 16.14
N PHE A 85 17.53 -2.89 15.03
CA PHE A 85 18.37 -4.02 14.65
C PHE A 85 19.68 -3.55 14.02
N LYS A 86 20.59 -4.50 13.82
CA LYS A 86 21.82 -4.28 13.06
C LYS A 86 21.70 -5.05 11.76
N THR A 87 21.93 -4.40 10.62
CA THR A 87 21.95 -5.06 9.32
C THR A 87 23.09 -6.09 9.26
N GLY A 88 22.86 -7.17 8.51
CA GLY A 88 23.84 -8.24 8.31
C GLY A 88 24.73 -7.99 7.09
N ALA A 89 25.13 -9.08 6.43
CA ALA A 89 25.83 -8.99 5.15
C ALA A 89 24.93 -8.42 4.04
N GLU A 90 25.57 -8.01 2.94
CA GLU A 90 24.85 -7.52 1.77
C GLU A 90 23.91 -8.59 1.18
N GLY A 91 22.69 -8.16 0.85
CA GLY A 91 21.63 -9.02 0.35
C GLY A 91 20.29 -8.29 0.28
N THR A 92 19.29 -8.96 -0.28
CA THR A 92 17.90 -8.48 -0.29
C THR A 92 17.14 -9.17 0.86
N TRP A 93 16.92 -8.46 1.95
CA TRP A 93 16.40 -9.02 3.20
C TRP A 93 14.87 -8.96 3.28
N ILE A 94 14.30 -9.84 4.10
CA ILE A 94 12.89 -9.79 4.51
C ILE A 94 12.82 -9.54 6.01
N ALA A 95 11.91 -8.68 6.45
CA ALA A 95 11.40 -8.73 7.82
C ALA A 95 9.91 -9.05 7.82
N GLY A 96 9.45 -9.79 8.83
CA GLY A 96 8.05 -10.14 8.96
C GLY A 96 7.59 -10.22 10.40
N VAL A 97 6.31 -9.93 10.62
CA VAL A 97 5.63 -10.08 11.92
C VAL A 97 4.31 -10.83 11.72
N SER A 98 4.07 -11.83 12.55
CA SER A 98 2.80 -12.56 12.61
C SER A 98 2.20 -12.41 13.99
N THR A 99 0.88 -12.19 14.08
CA THR A 99 0.20 -11.92 15.35
C THR A 99 -0.72 -13.04 15.80
N LEU A 100 -0.85 -13.21 17.12
CA LEU A 100 -1.87 -14.05 17.75
C LEU A 100 -3.27 -13.54 17.39
N ALA A 101 -4.21 -14.46 17.18
CA ALA A 101 -5.59 -14.11 16.90
C ALA A 101 -6.25 -13.35 18.08
N ARG A 102 -7.13 -12.41 17.77
CA ARG A 102 -8.04 -11.73 18.70
C ARG A 102 -9.46 -11.87 18.20
N ASN A 103 -10.42 -11.80 19.13
CA ASN A 103 -11.83 -11.76 18.79
C ASN A 103 -12.34 -10.32 18.89
N ILE A 104 -13.23 -9.96 17.98
CA ILE A 104 -13.99 -8.70 18.01
C ILE A 104 -15.45 -9.00 17.75
N GLU A 105 -16.31 -8.43 18.58
CA GLU A 105 -17.76 -8.50 18.44
C GLU A 105 -18.26 -7.18 17.88
N MET A 106 -19.06 -7.24 16.81
CA MET A 106 -19.63 -6.10 16.13
C MET A 106 -21.12 -6.33 15.92
N ASN A 107 -21.93 -5.29 16.15
CA ASN A 107 -23.31 -5.34 15.70
C ASN A 107 -23.37 -5.29 14.15
N ALA A 108 -24.52 -5.66 13.60
CA ALA A 108 -24.69 -5.76 12.16
C ALA A 108 -24.35 -4.47 11.38
N ALA A 109 -24.70 -3.29 11.91
CA ALA A 109 -24.44 -2.01 11.26
C ALA A 109 -22.94 -1.69 11.25
N ASP A 110 -22.27 -1.87 12.37
CA ASP A 110 -20.83 -1.63 12.51
C ASP A 110 -20.02 -2.61 11.64
N PHE A 111 -20.42 -3.88 11.60
CA PHE A 111 -19.77 -4.85 10.74
C PHE A 111 -19.93 -4.51 9.25
N ASN A 112 -21.12 -4.08 8.81
CA ASN A 112 -21.32 -3.69 7.41
C ASN A 112 -20.46 -2.46 7.04
N LYS A 113 -20.32 -1.48 7.94
CA LYS A 113 -19.43 -0.32 7.74
C LYS A 113 -17.97 -0.74 7.69
N TYR A 114 -17.55 -1.64 8.59
CA TYR A 114 -16.20 -2.23 8.58
C TYR A 114 -15.88 -2.89 7.23
N LEU A 115 -16.78 -3.73 6.70
CA LEU A 115 -16.57 -4.38 5.40
C LEU A 115 -16.47 -3.38 4.24
N GLU A 116 -17.26 -2.31 4.27
CA GLU A 116 -17.22 -1.26 3.27
C GLU A 116 -15.93 -0.44 3.35
N HIS A 117 -15.57 0.00 4.56
CA HIS A 117 -14.42 0.85 4.83
C HIS A 117 -13.10 0.13 4.51
N ASP A 118 -12.93 -1.11 4.96
CA ASP A 118 -11.67 -1.82 4.81
C ASP A 118 -11.52 -2.52 3.45
N GLY A 119 -12.59 -2.52 2.65
CA GLY A 119 -12.60 -3.09 1.31
C GLY A 119 -12.85 -4.59 1.28
N VAL A 120 -13.58 -5.14 2.25
CA VAL A 120 -13.98 -6.54 2.27
C VAL A 120 -15.27 -6.75 1.46
N LEU A 121 -15.21 -6.37 0.18
CA LEU A 121 -16.37 -6.18 -0.68
C LEU A 121 -17.12 -7.49 -0.97
N ASP A 122 -16.41 -8.61 -1.09
CA ASP A 122 -17.01 -9.92 -1.40
C ASP A 122 -17.94 -10.39 -0.27
N MET A 123 -17.54 -10.19 0.99
CA MET A 123 -18.39 -10.53 2.14
C MET A 123 -19.57 -9.56 2.25
N LEU A 124 -19.35 -8.27 1.99
CA LEU A 124 -20.43 -7.29 1.99
C LEU A 124 -21.50 -7.62 0.93
N GLU A 125 -21.07 -8.00 -0.28
CA GLU A 125 -21.94 -8.46 -1.35
C GLU A 125 -22.65 -9.77 -0.97
N TRP A 126 -21.93 -10.75 -0.42
CA TRP A 126 -22.53 -11.98 0.08
C TRP A 126 -23.65 -11.69 1.10
N ARG A 127 -23.42 -10.78 2.04
CA ARG A 127 -24.42 -10.40 3.06
C ARG A 127 -25.67 -9.76 2.45
N LYS A 128 -25.50 -8.90 1.43
CA LYS A 128 -26.60 -8.31 0.65
C LYS A 128 -27.42 -9.39 -0.05
N ASN A 129 -26.76 -10.36 -0.68
CA ASN A 129 -27.41 -11.41 -1.46
C ASN A 129 -28.06 -12.52 -0.60
N ASN A 130 -27.68 -12.64 0.67
CA ASN A 130 -28.13 -13.71 1.57
C ASN A 130 -29.00 -13.22 2.74
N ASN A 131 -29.52 -11.99 2.69
CA ASN A 131 -30.31 -11.39 3.78
C ASN A 131 -29.60 -11.53 5.15
N ALA A 132 -28.33 -11.12 5.19
CA ALA A 132 -27.50 -11.21 6.39
C ALA A 132 -27.05 -9.84 6.93
N LEU A 133 -27.50 -8.74 6.32
CA LEU A 133 -27.13 -7.37 6.72
C LEU A 133 -27.60 -6.99 8.13
N ASP A 134 -28.58 -7.68 8.68
CA ASP A 134 -29.15 -7.51 10.02
C ASP A 134 -28.52 -8.45 11.06
N LYS A 135 -27.53 -9.26 10.67
CA LYS A 135 -26.86 -10.22 11.56
C LYS A 135 -25.55 -9.66 12.11
N ASP A 136 -25.41 -9.75 13.42
CA ASP A 136 -24.18 -9.41 14.14
C ASP A 136 -23.01 -10.32 13.73
N ALA A 137 -21.79 -9.89 14.06
CA ALA A 137 -20.57 -10.61 13.76
C ALA A 137 -19.69 -10.79 15.00
N VAL A 138 -19.13 -11.99 15.14
CA VAL A 138 -18.02 -12.30 16.04
C VAL A 138 -16.89 -12.79 15.15
N GLU A 139 -15.88 -11.95 14.99
CA GLU A 139 -14.76 -12.19 14.10
C GLU A 139 -13.51 -12.53 14.92
N LYS A 140 -12.83 -13.62 14.53
CA LYS A 140 -11.48 -13.92 14.97
C LYS A 140 -10.49 -13.46 13.91
N TYR A 141 -9.64 -12.49 14.24
CA TYR A 141 -8.71 -11.87 13.30
C TYR A 141 -7.24 -12.04 13.71
N SER A 142 -6.38 -12.23 12.71
CA SER A 142 -4.91 -12.16 12.84
C SER A 142 -4.29 -11.39 11.69
N LYS A 143 -3.17 -10.71 11.96
CA LYS A 143 -2.42 -9.92 10.97
C LYS A 143 -1.02 -10.48 10.77
N HIS A 144 -0.59 -10.51 9.51
CA HIS A 144 0.66 -11.09 9.03
C HIS A 144 1.29 -10.13 8.03
N VAL A 145 2.42 -9.53 8.38
CA VAL A 145 2.96 -8.39 7.64
C VAL A 145 4.41 -8.65 7.28
N LYS A 146 4.81 -8.19 6.09
CA LYS A 146 6.17 -8.34 5.60
C LYS A 146 6.68 -7.07 4.93
N THR A 147 7.98 -6.87 5.01
CA THR A 147 8.70 -5.86 4.26
C THR A 147 9.94 -6.48 3.62
N ILE A 148 10.29 -6.03 2.43
CA ILE A 148 11.53 -6.40 1.73
C ILE A 148 12.38 -5.14 1.65
N PHE A 149 13.64 -5.25 2.04
CA PHE A 149 14.60 -4.15 2.01
C PHE A 149 15.96 -4.63 1.51
N GLN A 150 16.75 -3.72 0.94
CA GLN A 150 18.06 -4.02 0.40
C GLN A 150 19.15 -3.64 1.41
N VAL A 151 20.17 -4.49 1.56
CA VAL A 151 21.38 -4.20 2.33
C VAL A 151 22.57 -4.23 1.38
N GLY A 152 23.24 -3.09 1.22
CA GLY A 152 24.35 -2.92 0.25
C GLY A 152 23.94 -3.20 -1.20
N ASP A 153 24.91 -3.44 -2.08
CA ASP A 153 24.65 -3.50 -3.52
C ASP A 153 24.27 -4.91 -3.98
N LYS A 154 24.81 -5.94 -3.32
CA LYS A 154 24.56 -7.34 -3.69
C LYS A 154 23.08 -7.71 -3.51
N LYS A 155 22.43 -8.05 -4.62
CA LYS A 155 21.08 -8.63 -4.62
C LYS A 155 21.16 -10.13 -4.32
N THR A 156 20.29 -10.62 -3.44
CA THR A 156 20.17 -12.06 -3.11
C THR A 156 18.75 -12.55 -3.36
N ASP A 157 18.53 -13.84 -3.17
CA ASP A 157 17.27 -14.51 -3.47
C ASP A 157 16.34 -14.66 -2.26
N ASP A 158 16.77 -14.18 -1.09
CA ASP A 158 16.07 -14.33 0.19
C ASP A 158 14.62 -13.79 0.12
N TRP A 159 14.37 -12.74 -0.68
CA TRP A 159 13.06 -12.08 -0.90
C TRP A 159 11.92 -13.01 -1.34
N LYS A 160 12.22 -14.19 -1.93
CA LYS A 160 11.21 -15.15 -2.38
C LYS A 160 10.86 -16.20 -1.32
N THR A 161 11.49 -16.14 -0.15
CA THR A 161 11.32 -17.14 0.91
C THR A 161 10.02 -16.91 1.68
N ALA A 162 9.25 -17.98 1.86
CA ALA A 162 8.07 -17.95 2.73
C ALA A 162 8.47 -17.99 4.20
N LEU A 163 7.80 -17.19 5.03
CA LEU A 163 7.93 -17.19 6.48
C LEU A 163 6.93 -18.14 7.16
N ASP A 164 6.18 -18.90 6.37
CA ASP A 164 5.15 -19.86 6.82
C ASP A 164 4.01 -19.16 7.59
N TYR A 165 3.68 -17.93 7.21
CA TYR A 165 2.54 -17.22 7.80
C TYR A 165 1.21 -17.77 7.25
N PRO A 166 0.12 -17.71 8.02
CA PRO A 166 -1.19 -18.17 7.59
C PRO A 166 -1.61 -17.63 6.23
N ILE A 167 -1.42 -16.33 6.01
CA ILE A 167 -1.58 -15.68 4.71
C ILE A 167 -0.32 -14.87 4.39
N GLU A 168 0.17 -14.95 3.15
CA GLU A 168 1.48 -14.42 2.82
C GLU A 168 1.62 -14.04 1.33
N PHE A 169 2.08 -12.82 1.05
CA PHE A 169 2.51 -12.42 -0.29
C PHE A 169 3.94 -12.85 -0.57
N ILE A 170 4.19 -13.51 -1.71
CA ILE A 170 5.49 -13.96 -2.18
C ILE A 170 5.76 -13.30 -3.53
N PRO A 171 6.71 -12.35 -3.63
CA PRO A 171 7.10 -11.82 -4.92
C PRO A 171 7.66 -12.93 -5.82
N LEU A 172 7.54 -12.78 -7.14
CA LEU A 172 8.11 -13.71 -8.14
C LEU A 172 9.34 -13.14 -8.87
N SER A 173 9.69 -11.90 -8.59
CA SER A 173 10.92 -11.21 -9.02
C SER A 173 11.45 -10.34 -7.87
N ASN A 174 12.75 -10.04 -7.88
CA ASN A 174 13.33 -9.18 -6.86
C ASN A 174 12.85 -7.74 -7.08
N PRO A 175 12.18 -7.07 -6.11
CA PRO A 175 11.73 -5.69 -6.29
C PRO A 175 12.87 -4.70 -6.58
N TYR A 176 14.10 -5.01 -6.15
CA TYR A 176 15.29 -4.19 -6.37
C TYR A 176 15.98 -4.42 -7.73
N GLU A 177 15.41 -5.27 -8.59
CA GLU A 177 15.79 -5.44 -9.99
C GLU A 177 14.71 -4.87 -10.94
N ILE A 178 13.72 -4.18 -10.38
CA ILE A 178 12.58 -3.63 -11.12
C ILE A 178 12.65 -2.10 -11.10
N HIS A 179 12.29 -1.49 -12.22
CA HIS A 179 12.24 -0.04 -12.40
C HIS A 179 10.80 0.42 -12.66
N ALA A 180 10.53 1.71 -12.46
CA ALA A 180 9.26 2.31 -12.85
C ALA A 180 8.91 2.01 -14.33
N GLY A 181 7.64 1.74 -14.58
CA GLY A 181 7.08 1.32 -15.86
C GLY A 181 7.04 -0.19 -16.09
N HIS A 182 7.70 -1.00 -15.25
CA HIS A 182 7.65 -2.46 -15.33
C HIS A 182 6.46 -3.07 -14.56
N GLU A 183 6.20 -4.34 -14.83
CA GLU A 183 5.26 -5.16 -14.07
C GLU A 183 6.00 -6.11 -13.13
N MET A 184 5.44 -6.29 -11.93
CA MET A 184 5.92 -7.24 -10.95
C MET A 184 4.83 -8.27 -10.66
N GLN A 185 5.19 -9.55 -10.67
CA GLN A 185 4.28 -10.61 -10.24
C GLN A 185 4.43 -10.88 -8.75
N VAL A 186 3.30 -11.00 -8.07
CA VAL A 186 3.24 -11.39 -6.65
C VAL A 186 2.21 -12.50 -6.49
N LYS A 187 2.60 -13.56 -5.78
CA LYS A 187 1.75 -14.70 -5.44
C LYS A 187 1.24 -14.58 -4.02
N LEU A 188 -0.06 -14.74 -3.82
CA LEU A 188 -0.68 -14.80 -2.50
C LEU A 188 -0.89 -16.27 -2.10
N LEU A 189 -0.41 -16.60 -0.90
CA LEU A 189 -0.58 -17.91 -0.30
C LEU A 189 -1.54 -17.84 0.90
N TRP A 190 -2.42 -18.82 1.01
CA TRP A 190 -3.21 -19.14 2.20
C TRP A 190 -2.86 -20.56 2.67
N GLN A 191 -2.37 -20.68 3.89
CA GLN A 191 -1.91 -21.93 4.50
C GLN A 191 -0.88 -22.65 3.59
N GLY A 192 0.06 -21.88 3.05
CA GLY A 192 1.10 -22.37 2.13
C GLY A 192 0.61 -22.74 0.71
N LYS A 193 -0.66 -22.51 0.37
CA LYS A 193 -1.23 -22.84 -0.94
C LYS A 193 -1.66 -21.57 -1.68
N PRO A 194 -1.57 -21.52 -3.02
CA PRO A 194 -2.09 -20.41 -3.79
C PRO A 194 -3.55 -20.07 -3.43
N LEU A 195 -3.81 -18.80 -3.13
CA LEU A 195 -5.15 -18.29 -2.87
C LEU A 195 -5.65 -17.57 -4.13
N ALA A 196 -6.64 -18.17 -4.80
CA ALA A 196 -7.25 -17.64 -6.01
C ALA A 196 -8.47 -16.74 -5.70
N ASP A 197 -8.83 -15.88 -6.67
CA ASP A 197 -9.98 -14.97 -6.62
C ASP A 197 -10.03 -14.02 -5.40
N GLN A 198 -8.90 -13.80 -4.75
CA GLN A 198 -8.77 -12.89 -3.63
C GLN A 198 -8.52 -11.46 -4.10
N LEU A 199 -9.30 -10.53 -3.54
CA LEU A 199 -9.12 -9.09 -3.75
C LEU A 199 -7.85 -8.60 -3.05
N VAL A 200 -7.02 -7.87 -3.79
CA VAL A 200 -5.78 -7.26 -3.32
C VAL A 200 -5.79 -5.78 -3.67
N TYR A 201 -5.45 -4.95 -2.69
CA TYR A 201 -5.27 -3.52 -2.87
C TYR A 201 -3.78 -3.22 -2.98
N VAL A 202 -3.42 -2.42 -3.97
CA VAL A 202 -2.04 -1.97 -4.22
C VAL A 202 -2.00 -0.45 -4.08
N GLY A 203 -1.14 0.07 -3.22
CA GLY A 203 -0.90 1.49 -3.09
C GLY A 203 0.58 1.85 -3.24
N LEU A 204 0.82 3.16 -3.35
CA LEU A 204 2.13 3.77 -3.56
C LEU A 204 2.25 4.98 -2.62
N ASP A 205 3.36 5.07 -1.91
CA ASP A 205 3.78 6.23 -1.13
C ASP A 205 4.94 6.91 -1.86
N GLU A 206 4.63 7.98 -2.60
CA GLU A 206 5.59 8.78 -3.36
C GLU A 206 6.44 9.69 -2.46
N ALA A 207 6.02 9.93 -1.20
CA ALA A 207 6.66 10.91 -0.32
C ALA A 207 8.06 10.50 0.17
N GLN A 208 8.49 9.26 -0.08
CA GLN A 208 9.82 8.74 0.23
C GLN A 208 10.74 8.69 -1.01
N GLY A 209 10.24 9.05 -2.19
CA GLY A 209 11.05 9.32 -3.37
C GLY A 209 11.54 10.77 -3.33
N HIS A 210 12.83 11.00 -3.57
CA HIS A 210 13.45 12.32 -3.53
C HIS A 210 12.58 13.40 -4.20
N SER A 211 12.28 14.46 -3.47
CA SER A 211 11.81 15.73 -4.03
C SER A 211 12.85 16.21 -5.03
N HIS A 212 12.61 15.96 -6.32
CA HIS A 212 13.20 16.79 -7.35
C HIS A 212 12.39 18.08 -7.38
N ASP A 213 12.90 19.10 -6.69
CA ASP A 213 12.56 20.49 -6.98
C ASP A 213 12.94 20.77 -8.45
N THR A 214 12.03 20.46 -9.38
CA THR A 214 12.02 21.15 -10.66
C THR A 214 11.44 22.52 -10.38
N ALA A 215 12.32 23.46 -10.07
CA ALA A 215 12.02 24.88 -10.16
C ALA A 215 11.60 25.17 -11.62
N GLU A 216 10.29 25.15 -11.85
CA GLU A 216 9.64 25.74 -13.01
C GLU A 216 10.06 27.21 -13.08
N ALA A 217 11.03 27.50 -13.95
CA ALA A 217 11.35 28.86 -14.34
C ALA A 217 10.19 29.40 -15.16
N ASP A 218 9.36 30.21 -14.50
CA ASP A 218 8.37 31.10 -15.10
C ASP A 218 8.99 31.88 -16.27
N GLY A 219 8.57 31.51 -17.47
CA GLY A 219 8.99 32.10 -18.73
C GLY A 219 7.77 32.33 -19.61
N THR A 220 6.92 33.27 -19.20
CA THR A 220 5.91 33.87 -20.07
C THR A 220 6.58 34.46 -21.31
N GLU A 221 6.29 33.93 -22.50
CA GLU A 221 6.08 34.75 -23.70
C GLU A 221 5.30 33.98 -24.78
N LYS A 222 4.28 34.64 -25.31
CA LYS A 222 3.31 34.15 -26.31
C LYS A 222 3.92 34.13 -27.72
N PRO A 223 3.37 33.33 -28.66
CA PRO A 223 3.84 33.25 -30.03
C PRO A 223 3.16 34.29 -30.93
N GLU A 224 3.93 34.95 -31.81
CA GLU A 224 3.40 35.59 -33.01
C GLU A 224 4.16 35.16 -34.27
N GLU A 225 3.37 34.95 -35.32
CA GLU A 225 3.74 34.42 -36.62
C GLU A 225 4.47 35.44 -37.53
N ALA A 226 5.27 34.86 -38.45
CA ALA A 226 5.49 35.27 -39.84
C ALA A 226 6.13 36.65 -40.15
N HIS A 227 7.27 36.64 -40.85
CA HIS A 227 7.36 36.85 -42.31
C HIS A 227 8.83 36.95 -42.81
N SER A 228 8.95 36.73 -44.12
CA SER A 228 10.08 36.49 -45.01
C SER A 228 11.08 37.64 -45.29
N HIS A 229 12.12 37.28 -46.06
CA HIS A 229 13.06 38.08 -46.90
C HIS A 229 14.34 38.57 -46.19
N ASP A 230 15.55 38.63 -46.77
CA ASP A 230 16.12 38.30 -48.09
C ASP A 230 17.67 38.38 -47.98
N THR A 231 18.35 37.68 -48.90
CA THR A 231 19.75 37.78 -49.40
C THR A 231 20.90 38.38 -48.58
N GLY A 232 22.06 37.70 -48.64
CA GLY A 232 23.37 38.34 -48.53
C GLY A 232 24.53 37.37 -48.42
N SER A 233 25.33 37.29 -49.48
CA SER A 233 26.53 36.46 -49.65
C SER A 233 27.66 36.74 -48.64
N ASP A 234 28.50 35.75 -48.35
CA ASP A 234 29.89 35.74 -48.85
C ASP A 234 30.63 34.44 -48.47
N ALA A 235 31.53 34.07 -49.38
CA ALA A 235 32.27 32.82 -49.46
C ALA A 235 33.52 32.80 -48.56
N ALA A 236 33.93 31.60 -48.14
CA ALA A 236 35.29 31.05 -48.33
C ALA A 236 35.49 29.70 -47.63
N THR A 237 35.99 28.72 -48.40
CA THR A 237 36.96 27.65 -48.04
C THR A 237 36.64 26.77 -46.82
N SER A 238 36.58 25.43 -46.90
CA SER A 238 37.67 24.54 -47.27
C SER A 238 37.16 23.09 -47.18
N GLU A 239 37.59 22.25 -48.10
CA GLU A 239 37.38 20.81 -48.14
C GLU A 239 37.97 20.09 -46.92
N GLN A 240 37.25 19.11 -46.36
CA GLN A 240 37.78 17.78 -46.02
C GLN A 240 36.62 16.87 -45.60
N GLY A 241 36.30 15.90 -46.46
CA GLY A 241 35.36 14.84 -46.16
C GLY A 241 36.05 13.68 -45.46
N HIS A 242 35.31 12.98 -44.61
CA HIS A 242 35.46 11.54 -44.39
C HIS A 242 34.11 10.98 -43.91
N SER A 243 33.41 10.29 -44.81
CA SER A 243 32.32 9.37 -44.49
C SER A 243 32.90 7.96 -44.33
N HIS A 244 32.58 7.27 -43.24
CA HIS A 244 32.71 5.82 -43.17
C HIS A 244 31.38 5.19 -42.80
N SER A 245 30.75 4.57 -43.80
CA SER A 245 29.78 3.49 -43.62
C SER A 245 30.54 2.20 -43.35
N HIS A 246 30.09 1.42 -42.37
CA HIS A 246 30.39 -0.01 -42.32
C HIS A 246 29.10 -0.79 -42.11
N SER A 247 28.64 -1.36 -43.22
CA SER A 247 27.80 -2.56 -43.27
C SER A 247 28.70 -3.77 -43.07
N ALA A 248 28.30 -4.70 -42.22
CA ALA A 248 28.78 -6.08 -42.26
C ALA A 248 27.66 -6.99 -41.74
N ASP A 249 27.13 -7.77 -42.69
CA ASP A 249 26.23 -8.89 -42.52
C ASP A 249 26.81 -9.93 -41.54
N HIS A 250 25.95 -10.59 -40.75
CA HIS A 250 26.20 -11.97 -40.35
C HIS A 250 24.90 -12.77 -40.23
N GLU A 251 24.95 -13.91 -40.92
CA GLU A 251 23.89 -14.85 -41.22
C GLU A 251 23.48 -15.73 -40.03
N HIS A 252 22.24 -16.21 -40.09
CA HIS A 252 21.68 -17.25 -39.23
C HIS A 252 22.25 -18.63 -39.58
N SER A 253 22.56 -19.42 -38.55
CA SER A 253 22.85 -20.85 -38.67
C SER A 253 22.05 -21.61 -37.60
N HIS A 254 21.06 -22.37 -38.05
CA HIS A 254 20.39 -23.42 -37.28
C HIS A 254 21.30 -24.65 -37.20
N SER A 255 21.43 -25.24 -36.01
CA SER A 255 21.76 -26.67 -35.88
C SER A 255 20.75 -27.31 -34.95
N ALA A 256 20.07 -28.31 -35.50
CA ALA A 256 19.27 -29.28 -34.79
C ALA A 256 20.15 -30.51 -34.60
N ASP A 257 20.25 -31.03 -33.39
CA ASP A 257 20.67 -32.41 -33.15
C ASP A 257 19.68 -33.08 -32.21
N HIS A 258 19.03 -34.10 -32.78
CA HIS A 258 18.23 -35.11 -32.11
C HIS A 258 19.16 -36.24 -31.68
N GLU A 259 19.05 -36.70 -30.43
CA GLU A 259 19.37 -38.07 -30.07
C GLU A 259 18.17 -38.73 -29.38
N HIS A 260 17.76 -39.88 -29.94
CA HIS A 260 16.78 -40.79 -29.39
C HIS A 260 17.47 -41.81 -28.47
N SER A 261 16.83 -42.17 -27.36
CA SER A 261 16.89 -43.54 -26.87
C SER A 261 15.52 -44.00 -26.39
N ASP A 262 15.18 -45.21 -26.83
CA ASP A 262 13.89 -45.86 -26.84
C ASP A 262 13.66 -46.76 -25.61
N LYS A 263 12.36 -46.94 -25.30
CA LYS A 263 11.68 -48.12 -24.72
C LYS A 263 11.69 -48.38 -23.19
N ALA A 264 10.49 -48.27 -22.60
CA ALA A 264 9.60 -49.40 -22.23
C ALA A 264 8.41 -48.84 -21.40
N ASP A 265 7.20 -48.71 -21.95
CA ASP A 265 6.11 -49.70 -22.04
C ASP A 265 5.06 -49.61 -20.90
N HIS A 266 3.87 -49.13 -21.33
CA HIS A 266 2.51 -49.49 -20.94
C HIS A 266 2.01 -49.30 -19.49
N LYS A 267 0.95 -48.46 -19.32
CA LYS A 267 -0.46 -48.88 -19.47
C LYS A 267 -1.42 -47.75 -19.05
N HIS A 268 -2.14 -47.17 -20.00
CA HIS A 268 -3.35 -46.39 -19.73
C HIS A 268 -4.55 -47.34 -19.61
N THR A 269 -5.34 -47.19 -18.55
CA THR A 269 -6.70 -47.71 -18.47
C THR A 269 -7.64 -46.52 -18.28
N HIS A 270 -8.40 -46.21 -19.33
CA HIS A 270 -9.64 -45.45 -19.22
C HIS A 270 -10.72 -46.42 -18.76
N ASP A 271 -11.43 -46.06 -17.70
CA ASP A 271 -12.71 -46.67 -17.36
C ASP A 271 -13.83 -45.65 -17.64
N HIS A 272 -14.76 -46.08 -18.47
CA HIS A 272 -16.01 -45.41 -18.77
C HIS A 272 -17.08 -46.16 -17.99
N ASP A 273 -17.71 -45.51 -17.01
CA ASP A 273 -19.01 -45.98 -16.55
C ASP A 273 -20.12 -45.05 -17.03
N LYS A 274 -21.04 -45.64 -17.77
CA LYS A 274 -22.27 -45.07 -18.32
C LYS A 274 -23.43 -45.81 -17.67
N ASN A 275 -24.17 -45.12 -16.80
CA ASN A 275 -25.61 -45.33 -16.54
C ASN A 275 -26.01 -44.29 -15.48
N SER A 276 -27.15 -43.61 -15.48
CA SER A 276 -28.43 -43.85 -16.14
C SER A 276 -29.15 -42.51 -16.24
N GLU A 277 -29.85 -42.31 -17.35
CA GLU A 277 -30.88 -41.29 -17.51
C GLU A 277 -32.01 -41.51 -16.49
N HIS A 278 -32.61 -40.43 -15.97
CA HIS A 278 -34.05 -40.32 -15.71
C HIS A 278 -34.47 -38.83 -15.63
N LYS A 279 -35.23 -38.38 -16.63
CA LYS A 279 -36.15 -37.24 -16.55
C LYS A 279 -37.51 -37.74 -16.05
N HIS A 280 -38.21 -36.96 -15.22
CA HIS A 280 -39.68 -36.72 -15.14
C HIS A 280 -39.88 -35.69 -14.01
N SER A 281 -40.36 -34.45 -14.21
CA SER A 281 -41.72 -33.95 -14.56
C SER A 281 -42.82 -34.36 -13.57
N HIS A 282 -43.25 -33.42 -12.73
CA HIS A 282 -44.59 -33.21 -12.10
C HIS A 282 -44.46 -31.87 -11.35
N GLU A 283 -45.09 -30.74 -11.68
CA GLU A 283 -46.50 -30.42 -11.88
C GLU A 283 -47.42 -30.89 -10.74
N HIS A 284 -47.63 -29.99 -9.78
CA HIS A 284 -48.84 -29.90 -8.97
C HIS A 284 -49.18 -28.42 -8.76
N GLY A 285 -50.30 -28.01 -9.35
CA GLY A 285 -50.98 -26.77 -9.02
C GLY A 285 -51.86 -26.91 -7.79
N HIS A 286 -52.44 -25.76 -7.40
CA HIS A 286 -53.65 -25.47 -6.62
C HIS A 286 -53.35 -24.20 -5.81
N GLU A 287 -54.24 -23.25 -5.59
CA GLU A 287 -55.43 -22.73 -6.27
C GLU A 287 -55.71 -21.41 -5.52
N HIS A 288 -56.44 -20.50 -6.16
CA HIS A 288 -56.78 -19.18 -5.65
C HIS A 288 -57.63 -19.21 -4.39
N ASP A 289 -57.49 -18.17 -3.55
CA ASP A 289 -58.67 -17.56 -2.95
C ASP A 289 -58.60 -16.04 -3.08
N LYS A 290 -59.69 -15.46 -3.58
CA LYS A 290 -59.93 -14.03 -3.74
C LYS A 290 -61.07 -13.68 -2.80
N ASP A 291 -60.92 -12.59 -2.06
CA ASP A 291 -62.09 -11.84 -1.59
C ASP A 291 -61.93 -10.35 -1.89
N ASP A 292 -62.88 -9.87 -2.69
CA ASP A 292 -63.12 -8.50 -3.12
C ASP A 292 -63.90 -7.72 -2.04
N ALA A 293 -63.55 -6.45 -1.78
CA ALA A 293 -64.53 -5.46 -1.32
C ALA A 293 -64.11 -3.99 -1.57
N LYS A 294 -64.49 -3.50 -2.76
CA LYS A 294 -64.96 -2.16 -3.16
C LYS A 294 -64.80 -0.91 -2.25
N LYS A 295 -64.24 0.13 -2.91
CA LYS A 295 -64.71 1.53 -3.11
C LYS A 295 -65.04 2.40 -1.89
N HIS A 296 -64.52 3.64 -1.86
CA HIS A 296 -65.28 4.87 -2.21
C HIS A 296 -64.39 6.13 -2.15
N SER A 297 -64.53 6.95 -3.19
CA SER A 297 -64.02 8.31 -3.34
C SER A 297 -64.83 9.30 -2.50
N HIS A 298 -64.20 10.32 -1.91
CA HIS A 298 -64.80 11.67 -1.83
C HIS A 298 -63.74 12.76 -1.86
N LYS A 299 -64.04 13.78 -2.66
CA LYS A 299 -63.29 15.00 -2.93
C LYS A 299 -64.06 16.14 -2.27
N HIS A 300 -63.40 16.97 -1.48
CA HIS A 300 -63.86 18.33 -1.16
C HIS A 300 -62.66 19.26 -1.29
N GLY A 301 -62.77 20.23 -2.18
CA GLY A 301 -61.83 21.33 -2.30
C GLY A 301 -62.34 22.57 -1.57
N HIS A 302 -61.44 23.49 -1.28
CA HIS A 302 -61.72 24.92 -1.27
C HIS A 302 -60.47 25.71 -1.68
N ASP A 303 -60.80 26.81 -2.37
CA ASP A 303 -60.01 27.80 -3.08
C ASP A 303 -59.07 28.67 -2.24
N HIS A 304 -58.00 29.07 -2.95
CA HIS A 304 -57.34 30.38 -3.11
C HIS A 304 -57.16 31.36 -1.93
N GLY A 305 -55.90 31.81 -1.80
CA GLY A 305 -55.52 33.11 -1.25
C GLY A 305 -53.99 33.26 -1.27
N GLU A 306 -53.47 34.00 -2.26
CA GLU A 306 -52.05 34.24 -2.47
C GLU A 306 -51.39 35.14 -1.41
N THR A 307 -50.05 35.03 -1.38
CA THR A 307 -49.03 36.06 -1.11
C THR A 307 -48.29 36.02 0.24
N SER A 308 -46.96 35.84 0.08
CA SER A 308 -45.84 36.22 0.95
C SER A 308 -45.88 35.83 2.41
N ASP A 309 -45.06 34.84 2.77
CA ASP A 309 -44.37 34.86 4.06
C ASP A 309 -42.92 34.43 3.87
N HIS A 310 -42.02 35.40 4.03
CA HIS A 310 -40.62 35.17 4.29
C HIS A 310 -40.49 34.76 5.76
N THR A 311 -40.00 33.55 6.01
CA THR A 311 -39.53 33.17 7.35
C THR A 311 -38.12 32.62 7.27
N HIS A 312 -37.27 33.25 8.07
CA HIS A 312 -35.83 33.05 8.14
C HIS A 312 -35.48 31.68 8.72
N SER A 313 -34.60 30.99 8.01
CA SER A 313 -33.81 29.85 8.47
C SER A 313 -32.78 30.34 9.49
N HIS A 314 -32.75 29.71 10.66
CA HIS A 314 -31.61 29.79 11.59
C HIS A 314 -31.19 28.37 11.97
N ASP A 315 -30.03 28.00 11.42
CA ASP A 315 -28.86 27.50 12.13
C ASP A 315 -29.11 26.49 13.25
N GLN A 316 -29.03 25.21 12.89
CA GLN A 316 -28.38 24.23 13.75
C GLN A 316 -27.09 23.81 13.06
N GLU A 317 -25.99 24.12 13.74
CA GLU A 317 -24.63 23.77 13.37
C GLU A 317 -24.56 22.27 13.07
N ALA A 318 -24.28 21.96 11.80
CA ALA A 318 -23.78 20.67 11.43
C ALA A 318 -22.35 20.60 11.96
N GLU A 319 -22.13 19.68 12.90
CA GLU A 319 -20.82 19.15 13.24
C GLU A 319 -20.00 18.95 11.94
N PRO A 320 -18.70 19.31 11.93
CA PRO A 320 -17.90 19.18 10.73
C PRO A 320 -17.88 17.70 10.33
N VAL A 321 -18.35 17.44 9.11
CA VAL A 321 -18.14 16.18 8.42
C VAL A 321 -16.64 15.95 8.44
N GLU A 322 -16.20 14.92 9.16
CA GLU A 322 -14.79 14.54 9.18
C GLU A 322 -14.34 14.37 7.72
N GLU A 323 -13.22 15.02 7.41
CA GLU A 323 -12.65 15.08 6.08
C GLU A 323 -12.57 13.68 5.48
N GLU A 324 -13.15 13.51 4.29
CA GLU A 324 -12.83 12.41 3.38
C GLU A 324 -11.31 12.28 3.33
N HIS A 325 -10.76 11.23 3.95
CA HIS A 325 -9.36 10.91 3.81
C HIS A 325 -9.11 10.58 2.35
N SER A 326 -8.51 11.55 1.66
CA SER A 326 -7.94 11.49 0.32
C SER A 326 -7.52 10.07 -0.05
N HIS A 327 -8.28 9.44 -0.95
CA HIS A 327 -7.91 8.17 -1.55
C HIS A 327 -6.59 8.36 -2.29
N GLU A 328 -5.50 7.84 -1.70
CA GLU A 328 -4.32 7.48 -2.48
C GLU A 328 -4.75 6.65 -3.70
N ALA A 329 -3.96 6.66 -4.77
CA ALA A 329 -4.24 5.90 -5.98
C ALA A 329 -4.13 4.38 -5.72
N VAL A 330 -5.09 3.82 -5.00
CA VAL A 330 -5.14 2.40 -4.65
C VAL A 330 -5.76 1.64 -5.80
N THR A 331 -4.96 0.78 -6.43
CA THR A 331 -5.41 -0.12 -7.49
C THR A 331 -5.97 -1.41 -6.89
N GLN A 332 -7.13 -1.86 -7.38
CA GLN A 332 -7.73 -3.14 -7.01
C GLN A 332 -7.38 -4.21 -8.03
N LEU A 333 -6.82 -5.33 -7.57
CA LEU A 333 -6.47 -6.50 -8.37
C LEU A 333 -7.12 -7.75 -7.77
N ARG A 334 -7.30 -8.80 -8.59
CA ARG A 334 -7.69 -10.13 -8.12
C ARG A 334 -6.66 -11.16 -8.51
N THR A 335 -6.31 -12.03 -7.57
CA THR A 335 -5.42 -13.16 -7.82
C THR A 335 -6.04 -14.13 -8.82
N ASP A 336 -5.24 -14.62 -9.77
CA ASP A 336 -5.66 -15.66 -10.71
C ASP A 336 -5.76 -17.06 -10.04
N ALA A 337 -6.01 -18.10 -10.84
CA ALA A 337 -6.10 -19.49 -10.37
C ALA A 337 -4.80 -20.02 -9.74
N ALA A 338 -3.65 -19.41 -10.05
CA ALA A 338 -2.34 -19.72 -9.47
C ALA A 338 -1.99 -18.81 -8.28
N GLY A 339 -2.96 -18.00 -7.82
CA GLY A 339 -2.81 -17.06 -6.72
C GLY A 339 -1.97 -15.83 -7.08
N VAL A 340 -1.78 -15.52 -8.37
CA VAL A 340 -0.86 -14.48 -8.82
C VAL A 340 -1.62 -13.21 -9.22
N ILE A 341 -1.05 -12.06 -8.87
CA ILE A 341 -1.42 -10.74 -9.40
C ILE A 341 -0.24 -10.14 -10.18
N ASN A 342 -0.55 -9.35 -11.21
CA ASN A 342 0.42 -8.53 -11.95
C ASN A 342 0.26 -7.08 -11.50
N VAL A 343 1.28 -6.54 -10.82
CA VAL A 343 1.31 -5.18 -10.30
C VAL A 343 2.07 -4.30 -11.30
N LYS A 344 1.42 -3.23 -11.80
CA LYS A 344 2.08 -2.21 -12.62
C LYS A 344 2.74 -1.19 -11.72
N LEU A 345 4.08 -1.18 -11.70
CA LEU A 345 4.86 -0.27 -10.89
C LEU A 345 5.10 1.00 -11.69
N THR A 346 4.17 1.96 -11.63
CA THR A 346 4.16 3.13 -12.53
C THR A 346 5.21 4.18 -12.20
N SER A 347 5.74 4.16 -10.97
CA SER A 347 6.62 5.19 -10.43
C SER A 347 7.61 4.55 -9.45
N ASP A 348 8.72 5.23 -9.21
CA ASP A 348 9.61 4.95 -8.09
C ASP A 348 8.93 5.33 -6.77
N GLY A 349 9.37 4.71 -5.67
CA GLY A 349 8.82 4.95 -4.35
C GLY A 349 8.51 3.66 -3.58
N VAL A 350 7.78 3.80 -2.48
CA VAL A 350 7.45 2.67 -1.61
C VAL A 350 6.08 2.13 -1.97
N TRP A 351 6.06 0.91 -2.50
CA TRP A 351 4.85 0.20 -2.86
C TRP A 351 4.38 -0.66 -1.69
N TYR A 352 3.06 -0.78 -1.55
CA TYR A 352 2.45 -1.68 -0.59
C TYR A 352 1.28 -2.46 -1.18
N LEU A 353 1.15 -3.70 -0.76
CA LEU A 353 0.03 -4.58 -1.06
C LEU A 353 -0.69 -4.90 0.25
N ARG A 354 -2.01 -4.96 0.22
CA ARG A 354 -2.82 -5.42 1.35
C ARG A 354 -3.99 -6.29 0.90
N THR A 355 -4.37 -7.24 1.75
CA THR A 355 -5.54 -8.08 1.55
C THR A 355 -6.12 -8.54 2.88
N ILE A 356 -7.43 -8.79 2.89
CA ILE A 356 -8.17 -9.34 4.03
C ILE A 356 -8.89 -10.59 3.53
N HIS A 357 -8.43 -11.76 3.95
CA HIS A 357 -9.10 -13.02 3.67
C HIS A 357 -10.11 -13.30 4.80
N LEU A 358 -11.34 -12.81 4.63
CA LEU A 358 -12.44 -12.99 5.58
C LEU A 358 -13.40 -14.09 5.10
N VAL A 359 -13.57 -15.12 5.92
CA VAL A 359 -14.46 -16.25 5.62
C VAL A 359 -15.38 -16.55 6.81
N HIS A 360 -16.46 -17.30 6.56
CA HIS A 360 -17.30 -17.80 7.65
C HIS A 360 -16.56 -18.83 8.50
N SER A 361 -16.67 -18.69 9.82
CA SER A 361 -16.11 -19.65 10.77
C SER A 361 -17.06 -20.81 11.01
N LYS A 362 -16.50 -21.98 11.32
CA LYS A 362 -17.24 -23.17 11.81
C LYS A 362 -17.06 -23.37 13.31
N GLU A 363 -16.24 -22.54 13.95
CA GLU A 363 -15.95 -22.60 15.38
C GLU A 363 -17.14 -22.07 16.19
N GLU A 364 -17.49 -22.77 17.27
CA GLU A 364 -18.60 -22.37 18.12
C GLU A 364 -18.35 -20.98 18.74
N GLY A 365 -19.33 -20.09 18.64
CA GLY A 365 -19.23 -18.71 19.13
C GLY A 365 -18.56 -17.73 18.18
N LEU A 366 -18.00 -18.19 17.05
CA LEU A 366 -17.47 -17.32 15.99
C LEU A 366 -18.37 -17.35 14.76
N THR A 367 -18.55 -16.20 14.12
CA THR A 367 -19.24 -16.12 12.83
C THR A 367 -18.26 -15.99 11.67
N HIS A 368 -17.09 -15.36 11.89
CA HIS A 368 -16.09 -15.15 10.86
C HIS A 368 -14.67 -15.38 11.38
N GLU A 369 -13.77 -15.68 10.44
CA GLU A 369 -12.33 -15.67 10.65
C GLU A 369 -11.69 -14.81 9.56
N SER A 370 -10.80 -13.90 9.95
CA SER A 370 -10.07 -13.03 9.02
C SER A 370 -8.56 -13.17 9.19
N ASN A 371 -7.87 -13.22 8.06
CA ASN A 371 -6.41 -13.22 8.01
C ASN A 371 -5.96 -12.07 7.12
N TRP A 372 -5.21 -11.15 7.69
CA TRP A 372 -4.75 -9.94 7.03
C TRP A 372 -3.31 -10.14 6.58
N ALA A 373 -3.01 -9.75 5.34
CA ALA A 373 -1.66 -9.79 4.80
C ALA A 373 -1.26 -8.43 4.25
N THR A 374 -0.04 -7.99 4.56
CA THR A 374 0.57 -6.85 3.87
C THR A 374 2.00 -7.16 3.43
N LEU A 375 2.42 -6.53 2.33
CA LEU A 375 3.78 -6.56 1.81
C LEU A 375 4.19 -5.14 1.44
N THR A 376 5.36 -4.70 1.89
CA THR A 376 5.95 -3.39 1.55
C THR A 376 7.34 -3.56 0.95
N PHE A 377 7.68 -2.75 -0.06
CA PHE A 377 9.01 -2.73 -0.68
C PHE A 377 9.22 -1.42 -1.44
N ALA A 378 10.47 -1.05 -1.70
CA ALA A 378 10.80 0.09 -2.55
C ALA A 378 11.14 -0.33 -3.98
N VAL A 379 10.86 0.56 -4.93
CA VAL A 379 11.25 0.48 -6.34
C VAL A 379 12.03 1.75 -6.68
N GLY A 380 13.11 1.62 -7.45
CA GLY A 380 13.91 2.76 -7.94
C GLY A 380 14.92 3.35 -6.95
N GLN A 381 14.93 2.96 -5.67
CA GLN A 381 15.90 3.49 -4.69
C GLN A 381 17.30 2.85 -4.76
N GLY A 382 17.48 1.77 -5.53
CA GLY A 382 18.71 0.94 -5.54
C GLY A 382 19.84 1.42 -6.45
N ASP A 383 19.61 2.43 -7.29
CA ASP A 383 20.56 2.85 -8.34
C ASP A 383 21.40 4.07 -7.97
N HIS A 384 21.18 4.67 -6.79
CA HIS A 384 22.06 5.69 -6.24
C HIS A 384 23.27 5.02 -5.58
N SER A 385 24.14 4.43 -6.40
CA SER A 385 25.48 4.10 -5.97
C SER A 385 26.17 5.40 -5.56
N HIS A 386 26.38 5.61 -4.27
CA HIS A 386 27.50 6.42 -3.83
C HIS A 386 28.77 5.65 -4.18
N ALA A 387 29.18 5.74 -5.45
CA ALA A 387 30.49 5.32 -5.88
C ALA A 387 31.50 6.20 -5.13
N GLU A 388 32.05 5.67 -4.04
CA GLU A 388 33.28 6.20 -3.49
C GLU A 388 34.37 6.01 -4.54
N GLY A 389 34.76 7.11 -5.19
CA GLY A 389 35.94 7.14 -6.04
C GLY A 389 35.80 8.06 -7.23
N GLU A 390 35.84 9.37 -7.01
CA GLU A 390 36.76 10.25 -7.73
C GLU A 390 36.93 11.54 -6.92
N ASP A 391 38.14 11.72 -6.37
CA ASP A 391 38.61 13.01 -5.88
C ASP A 391 38.60 14.00 -7.06
N HIS A 392 37.45 14.59 -7.33
CA HIS A 392 37.37 15.80 -8.13
C HIS A 392 37.88 16.94 -7.26
N HIS A 393 39.19 17.18 -7.35
CA HIS A 393 39.77 18.48 -7.13
C HIS A 393 39.05 19.49 -8.04
N HIS A 394 37.95 20.05 -7.54
CA HIS A 394 37.45 21.31 -8.05
C HIS A 394 38.31 22.41 -7.42
N GLU A 395 39.29 22.90 -8.18
CA GLU A 395 39.72 24.29 -8.06
C GLU A 395 38.47 25.14 -8.30
N HIS A 396 37.80 25.51 -7.22
CA HIS A 396 36.83 26.58 -7.23
C HIS A 396 37.60 27.89 -7.15
N ASP A 397 37.68 28.57 -8.29
CA ASP A 397 37.92 30.02 -8.32
C ASP A 397 36.88 30.68 -7.40
N GLU A 398 37.40 31.43 -6.42
CA GLU A 398 36.61 32.11 -5.40
C GLU A 398 35.85 33.29 -6.00
N GLU A 399 34.53 33.16 -6.13
CA GLU A 399 33.62 34.29 -5.95
C GLU A 399 32.86 34.10 -4.63
N HIS A 400 33.41 34.68 -3.57
CA HIS A 400 32.79 34.74 -2.26
C HIS A 400 31.49 35.56 -2.27
N SER A 401 30.34 34.90 -2.26
CA SER A 401 29.18 35.43 -1.55
C SER A 401 29.35 35.08 -0.08
N HIS A 402 29.59 36.11 0.74
CA HIS A 402 29.79 35.97 2.18
C HIS A 402 28.51 35.45 2.87
N GLU A 403 28.41 34.14 3.03
CA GLU A 403 27.50 33.55 4.01
C GLU A 403 28.00 33.93 5.40
N ILE A 404 27.18 34.69 6.13
CA ILE A 404 27.49 35.12 7.49
C ILE A 404 27.58 33.86 8.35
N PRO A 405 28.73 33.58 8.99
CA PRO A 405 28.90 32.35 9.76
C PRO A 405 27.81 32.20 10.81
N SER A 406 27.27 30.99 10.94
CA SER A 406 26.14 30.67 11.83
C SER A 406 26.35 31.12 13.28
N TYR A 407 27.59 31.20 13.76
CA TYR A 407 27.93 31.73 15.09
C TYR A 407 27.53 33.21 15.30
N VAL A 408 27.38 34.01 14.24
CA VAL A 408 26.94 35.40 14.33
C VAL A 408 25.49 35.49 14.80
N TYR A 409 24.63 34.56 14.38
CA TYR A 409 23.23 34.48 14.84
C TYR A 409 23.14 34.07 16.32
N TRP A 410 24.04 33.19 16.78
CA TRP A 410 24.15 32.81 18.19
C TRP A 410 24.60 34.00 19.06
N ILE A 411 25.59 34.76 18.62
CA ILE A 411 26.07 35.96 19.33
C ILE A 411 24.99 37.05 19.36
N ALA A 412 24.28 37.28 18.24
CA ALA A 412 23.19 38.23 18.17
C ALA A 412 22.03 37.85 19.12
N SER A 413 21.65 36.58 19.16
CA SER A 413 20.62 36.09 20.10
C SER A 413 21.04 36.27 21.56
N LEU A 414 22.29 35.98 21.92
CA LEU A 414 22.79 36.19 23.28
C LEU A 414 22.77 37.67 23.69
N LEU A 415 23.08 38.59 22.76
CA LEU A 415 23.01 40.03 23.02
C LEU A 415 21.57 40.52 23.20
N VAL A 416 20.62 39.97 22.43
CA VAL A 416 19.19 40.29 22.59
C VAL A 416 18.66 39.78 23.94
N PHE A 417 18.97 38.54 24.32
CA PHE A 417 18.57 38.01 25.62
C PHE A 417 19.22 38.76 26.78
N GLY A 418 20.51 39.11 26.68
CA GLY A 418 21.19 39.93 27.68
C GLY A 418 20.58 41.34 27.81
N GLY A 419 20.23 41.96 26.68
CA GLY A 419 19.55 43.26 26.64
C GLY A 419 18.15 43.22 27.26
N LEU A 420 17.35 42.21 26.92
CA LEU A 420 16.02 42.00 27.51
C LEU A 420 16.13 41.72 29.01
N PHE A 421 17.07 40.89 29.44
CA PHE A 421 17.32 40.61 30.85
C PHE A 421 17.64 41.90 31.62
N LEU A 422 18.52 42.76 31.10
CA LEU A 422 18.84 44.04 31.73
C LEU A 422 17.67 45.04 31.68
N TRP A 423 16.85 45.02 30.63
CA TRP A 423 15.68 45.88 30.50
C TRP A 423 14.56 45.49 31.48
N PHE A 424 14.26 44.21 31.63
CA PHE A 424 13.28 43.72 32.59
C PHE A 424 13.78 43.83 34.05
N ASN A 425 15.07 43.64 34.30
CA ASN A 425 15.65 43.77 35.63
C ASN A 425 15.81 45.23 36.09
N ARG A 426 15.61 46.21 35.20
CA ARG A 426 15.52 47.64 35.54
C ARG A 426 14.10 48.11 35.89
N LYS A 427 13.06 47.28 35.69
CA LYS A 427 11.68 47.56 36.11
C LYS A 427 11.30 46.94 37.47
N ALA A 428 12.22 46.21 38.10
CA ALA A 428 12.02 45.59 39.41
C ALA A 428 12.71 46.36 40.56
N LYS A 429 13.03 47.64 40.38
CA LYS A 429 13.60 48.51 41.42
C LYS A 429 12.92 49.86 41.49
#